data_AF-A0A950JHS9-F1
#
_entry.id   AF-A0A950JHS9-F1
#
_cell.length_a   1.000
_cell.length_b   1.000
_cell.length_c   1.000
_cell.angle_alpha   90.00
_cell.angle_beta   90.00
_cell.angle_gamma   90.00
#
_symmetry.space_group_name_H-M   'P 1'
#
loop_
_entity.id
_entity.type
_entity.pdbx_description
1 polymer ?
#
loop_
_entity_poly.entity_id
_entity_poly.type
_entity_poly.pdbx_seq_one_letter_code
_entity_poly.pdbx_strand_id
1 'polypeptide(L)'
;MANFNARASGAESLHHSRPFAFSADDKRAAVSVAPFTLSLISRLTHAFQALRQRERDRAELARMSRYELRDIRISPSNRWAEISKPFWRK
;
A
#
# COMPACT_ATOMS: atom_id res chain seq x y z
N MET A 1 16.85 -62.12 50.68
CA MET A 1 15.52 -61.47 50.61
C MET A 1 15.31 -60.94 49.19
N ALA A 2 14.05 -60.87 48.77
CA ALA A 2 13.56 -61.04 47.40
C ALA A 2 13.81 -59.90 46.38
N ASN A 3 13.62 -60.30 45.10
CA ASN A 3 13.28 -59.58 43.86
C ASN A 3 12.70 -58.15 44.01
N PHE A 4 12.82 -57.23 43.05
CA PHE A 4 12.14 -57.27 41.75
C PHE A 4 12.76 -56.34 40.70
N ASN A 5 13.16 -56.92 39.56
CA ASN A 5 13.15 -56.22 38.28
C ASN A 5 11.71 -56.18 37.76
N ALA A 6 11.16 -54.97 37.57
CA ALA A 6 9.95 -54.68 36.81
C ALA A 6 10.22 -53.39 36.02
N ARG A 7 10.47 -53.45 34.71
CA ARG A 7 9.52 -53.53 33.58
C ARG A 7 8.99 -52.14 33.14
N ALA A 8 9.19 -51.89 31.84
CA ALA A 8 8.49 -50.98 30.92
C ALA A 8 8.59 -49.47 31.24
N SER A 9 9.32 -48.70 30.43
CA SER A 9 8.84 -48.10 29.16
C SER A 9 7.62 -47.19 29.36
N GLY A 10 7.90 -45.89 29.35
CA GLY A 10 6.91 -44.83 29.32
C GLY A 10 7.62 -43.54 28.91
N ALA A 11 7.72 -43.33 27.60
CA ALA A 11 8.20 -42.10 27.01
C ALA A 11 7.16 -41.00 27.27
N GLU A 12 7.48 -39.97 28.03
CA GLU A 12 6.74 -38.70 27.95
C GLU A 12 7.70 -37.52 28.06
N SER A 13 8.10 -37.07 26.87
CA SER A 13 8.66 -35.75 26.62
C SER A 13 7.64 -34.69 27.03
N LEU A 14 7.73 -34.21 28.27
CA LEU A 14 7.05 -32.99 28.66
C LEU A 14 7.82 -31.81 28.08
N HIS A 15 7.47 -31.50 26.82
CA HIS A 15 7.63 -30.18 26.23
C HIS A 15 7.00 -29.16 27.19
N HIS A 16 7.82 -28.59 28.08
CA HIS A 16 7.47 -27.39 28.80
C HIS A 16 7.50 -26.26 27.78
N SER A 17 6.36 -26.09 27.11
CA SER A 17 6.07 -24.99 26.21
C SER A 17 6.39 -23.69 26.91
N ARG A 18 7.56 -23.11 26.61
CA ARG A 18 7.83 -21.71 26.90
C ARG A 18 6.67 -20.93 26.31
N PRO A 19 5.90 -20.16 27.09
CA PRO A 19 5.02 -19.19 26.47
C PRO A 19 5.91 -18.31 25.61
N PHE A 20 5.52 -18.11 24.35
CA PHE A 20 6.13 -17.13 23.46
C PHE A 20 6.13 -15.77 24.18
N ALA A 21 7.22 -15.48 24.89
CA ALA A 21 7.50 -14.16 25.40
C ALA A 21 7.84 -13.34 24.16
N PHE A 22 6.82 -12.71 23.58
CA PHE A 22 7.03 -11.66 22.61
C PHE A 22 7.82 -10.57 23.33
N SER A 23 9.11 -10.46 23.01
CA SER A 23 9.99 -9.49 23.63
C SER A 23 9.44 -8.10 23.35
N ALA A 24 8.94 -7.43 24.39
CA ALA A 24 8.34 -6.11 24.28
C ALA A 24 9.37 -4.99 23.98
N ASP A 25 10.61 -5.35 23.63
CA ASP A 25 11.67 -4.44 23.20
C ASP A 25 11.56 -4.06 21.71
N ASP A 26 10.65 -4.67 20.94
CA ASP A 26 10.38 -4.30 19.54
C ASP A 26 9.60 -2.99 19.38
N LYS A 27 9.29 -2.28 20.48
CA LYS A 27 8.59 -0.98 20.44
C LYS A 27 9.50 0.20 20.10
N ARG A 28 10.81 -0.03 19.92
CA ARG A 28 11.81 1.01 19.67
C ARG A 28 12.60 0.87 18.37
N ALA A 29 12.15 0.01 17.45
CA ALA A 29 12.41 0.26 16.05
C ALA A 29 11.51 1.42 15.59
N ALA A 30 11.72 2.61 16.17
CA ALA A 30 11.44 3.84 15.47
C ALA A 30 12.32 3.75 14.22
N VAL A 31 11.75 3.21 13.15
CA VAL A 31 12.39 3.07 11.86
C VAL A 31 12.94 4.46 11.57
N SER A 32 14.26 4.60 11.66
CA SER A 32 14.95 5.83 11.27
C SER A 32 14.82 5.88 9.76
N VAL A 33 13.65 6.34 9.31
CA VAL A 33 13.36 6.56 7.91
C VAL A 33 14.27 7.73 7.54
N ALA A 34 15.39 7.42 6.90
CA ALA A 34 16.35 8.42 6.47
C ALA A 34 15.60 9.57 5.75
N PRO A 35 15.98 10.83 5.95
CA PRO A 35 15.23 11.98 5.41
C PRO A 35 15.00 11.88 3.90
N PHE A 36 15.90 11.20 3.18
CA PHE A 36 15.76 10.90 1.76
C PHE A 36 14.53 10.05 1.42
N THR A 37 14.23 8.99 2.18
CA THR A 37 13.09 8.11 1.90
C THR A 37 11.75 8.78 2.21
N LEU A 38 11.67 9.61 3.27
CA LEU A 38 10.51 10.49 3.50
C LEU A 38 10.29 11.45 2.32
N SER A 39 11.37 12.05 1.80
CA SER A 39 11.29 12.96 0.65
C SER A 39 10.84 12.26 -0.63
N LEU A 40 11.29 11.02 -0.86
CA LEU A 40 10.90 10.22 -2.02
C LEU A 40 9.44 9.81 -1.94
N ILE A 41 8.98 9.35 -0.77
CA ILE A 41 7.57 9.01 -0.53
C ILE A 41 6.69 10.24 -0.78
N SER A 42 7.06 11.41 -0.26
CA SER A 42 6.33 12.66 -0.50
C SER A 42 6.26 13.04 -1.99
N ARG A 43 7.35 12.87 -2.74
CA ARG A 43 7.35 13.10 -4.19
C ARG A 43 6.45 12.12 -4.93
N LEU A 44 6.51 10.84 -4.57
CA LEU A 44 5.67 9.80 -5.16
C LEU A 44 4.20 10.05 -4.86
N THR A 45 3.83 10.38 -3.62
CA THR A 45 2.45 10.69 -3.25
C THR A 45 1.94 11.90 -4.01
N HIS A 46 2.75 12.96 -4.15
CA HIS A 46 2.39 14.10 -5.00
C HIS A 46 2.19 13.71 -6.46
N ALA A 47 3.07 12.87 -7.03
CA ALA A 47 2.94 12.38 -8.39
C ALA A 47 1.65 11.58 -8.57
N PHE A 48 1.33 10.67 -7.65
CA PHE A 48 0.08 9.89 -7.67
C PHE A 48 -1.16 10.78 -7.55
N GLN A 49 -1.13 11.80 -6.68
CA GLN A 49 -2.22 12.77 -6.57
C GLN A 49 -2.42 13.54 -7.88
N ALA A 50 -1.33 14.00 -8.50
CA ALA A 50 -1.38 14.70 -9.77
C ALA A 50 -1.94 13.80 -10.89
N LEU A 51 -1.56 12.52 -10.93
CA LEU A 51 -2.10 11.56 -11.89
C LEU A 51 -3.60 11.33 -11.67
N ARG A 52 -4.04 11.14 -10.42
CA ARG A 52 -5.46 10.99 -10.08
C ARG A 52 -6.25 12.24 -10.44
N GLN A 53 -5.69 13.43 -10.24
CA GLN A 53 -6.39 14.67 -10.57
C GLN A 53 -6.61 14.76 -12.08
N ARG A 54 -5.57 14.52 -12.90
CA ARG A 54 -5.71 14.53 -14.37
C ARG A 54 -6.74 13.54 -14.88
N GLU A 55 -6.80 12.35 -14.29
CA GLU A 55 -7.80 11.35 -14.67
C GLU A 55 -9.22 11.87 -14.42
N ARG A 56 -9.45 12.51 -13.26
CA ARG A 56 -10.74 13.15 -12.95
C ARG A 56 -11.04 14.29 -13.90
N ASP A 57 -10.08 15.18 -14.15
CA ASP A 57 -10.24 16.33 -15.05
C ASP A 57 -10.63 15.87 -16.46
N ARG A 58 -10.02 14.78 -16.97
CA ARG A 58 -10.37 14.20 -18.27
C ARG A 58 -11.73 13.52 -18.27
N ALA A 59 -12.08 12.81 -17.19
CA ALA A 59 -13.40 12.21 -17.05
C ALA A 59 -14.51 13.28 -17.00
N GLU A 60 -14.26 14.40 -16.33
CA GLU A 60 -15.15 15.55 -16.32
C GLU A 60 -15.24 16.20 -17.70
N LEU A 61 -14.09 16.44 -18.34
CA LEU A 61 -14.02 16.94 -19.71
C LEU A 61 -14.75 16.02 -20.68
N ALA A 62 -14.78 14.70 -20.47
CA ALA A 62 -15.55 13.73 -21.27
C ALA A 62 -17.06 13.74 -21.00
N ARG A 63 -17.50 14.25 -19.86
CA ARG A 63 -18.91 14.37 -19.48
C ARG A 63 -19.53 15.72 -19.83
N MET A 64 -18.74 16.78 -19.96
CA MET A 64 -19.22 18.13 -20.32
C MET A 64 -20.11 18.16 -21.57
N SER A 65 -21.18 18.92 -21.51
CA SER A 65 -22.05 19.21 -22.65
C SER A 65 -21.34 20.11 -23.67
N ARG A 66 -21.90 20.19 -24.89
CA ARG A 66 -21.39 21.08 -25.94
C ARG A 66 -21.44 22.55 -25.53
N TYR A 67 -22.42 22.94 -24.71
CA TYR A 67 -22.58 24.31 -24.22
C TYR A 67 -21.49 24.67 -23.21
N GLU A 68 -21.25 23.80 -22.22
CA GLU A 68 -20.18 24.01 -21.23
C GLU A 68 -18.81 24.10 -21.91
N LEU A 69 -18.53 23.22 -22.89
CA LEU A 69 -17.30 23.30 -23.68
C LEU A 69 -17.17 24.62 -24.45
N ARG A 70 -18.29 25.14 -24.98
CA ARG A 70 -18.31 26.42 -25.70
C ARG A 70 -18.02 27.58 -24.75
N ASP A 71 -18.55 27.56 -23.54
CA ASP A 71 -18.34 28.61 -22.54
C ASP A 71 -16.87 28.70 -22.12
N ILE A 72 -16.20 27.55 -21.97
CA ILE A 72 -14.74 27.49 -21.71
C ILE A 72 -13.88 27.52 -22.99
N ARG A 73 -14.49 27.79 -24.14
CA ARG A 73 -13.84 27.92 -25.46
C ARG A 73 -13.00 26.70 -25.88
N ILE A 74 -13.41 25.49 -25.49
CA ILE A 74 -12.78 24.25 -25.91
C ILE A 74 -13.52 23.71 -27.14
N SER A 75 -12.78 23.49 -28.23
CA SER A 75 -13.34 22.85 -29.42
C SER A 75 -13.56 21.34 -29.18
N PRO A 76 -14.51 20.70 -29.88
CA PRO A 76 -14.69 19.25 -29.81
C PRO A 76 -13.43 18.47 -30.20
N SER A 77 -12.63 18.96 -31.15
CA SER A 77 -11.37 18.32 -31.54
C SER A 77 -10.33 18.38 -30.42
N ASN A 78 -10.20 19.51 -29.74
CA ASN A 78 -9.30 19.65 -28.59
C ASN A 78 -9.75 18.75 -27.44
N ARG A 79 -11.06 18.64 -27.22
CA ARG A 79 -11.63 17.69 -26.24
C ARG A 79 -11.20 16.26 -26.52
N TRP A 80 -11.34 15.80 -27.76
CA TRP A 80 -10.93 14.45 -28.17
C TRP A 80 -9.42 14.23 -28.07
N ALA A 81 -8.63 15.22 -28.47
CA ALA A 81 -7.19 15.18 -28.31
C ALA A 81 -6.76 15.05 -26.84
N GLU A 82 -7.48 15.69 -25.92
CA GLU A 82 -7.16 15.65 -24.49
C GLU A 82 -7.59 14.33 -23.83
N ILE A 83 -8.80 13.83 -24.13
CA ILE A 83 -9.33 12.58 -23.58
C ILE A 83 -8.55 11.36 -24.09
N SER A 84 -8.01 11.42 -25.30
CA SER A 84 -7.22 10.33 -25.88
C SER A 84 -5.78 10.26 -25.33
N LYS A 85 -5.34 11.23 -24.52
CA LYS A 85 -4.02 11.17 -23.90
C LYS A 85 -3.96 10.02 -22.88
N PRO A 86 -2.86 9.26 -22.82
CA PRO A 86 -2.67 8.28 -21.77
C PRO A 86 -2.55 8.99 -20.39
N PHE A 87 -2.98 8.30 -19.33
CA PHE A 87 -3.10 8.87 -17.98
C PHE A 87 -1.79 9.50 -17.44
N TRP A 88 -0.63 8.98 -17.85
CA TRP A 88 0.68 9.48 -17.42
C TRP A 88 1.16 10.75 -18.13
N ARG A 89 0.59 11.09 -19.30
CA ARG A 89 1.05 12.21 -20.13
C ARG A 89 0.33 13.50 -19.75
N LYS A 90 1.04 14.63 -19.75
CA LYS A 90 0.45 15.97 -19.70
C LYS A 90 0.10 16.42 -21.11
#